data_AF-A0AAU7JK10-F1
#
_entry.id   AF-A0AAU7JK10-F1
#
_cell.length_a   1.000
_cell.length_b   1.000
_cell.length_c   1.000
_cell.angle_alpha   90.00
_cell.angle_beta   90.00
_cell.angle_gamma   90.00
#
_symmetry.space_group_name_H-M   'P 1'
#
loop_
_entity.id
_entity.type
_entity.pdbx_description
1 polymer ?
#
loop_
_entity_poly.entity_id
_entity_poly.type
_entity_poly.pdbx_seq_one_letter_code
_entity_poly.pdbx_strand_id
1 'polypeptide(L)'
;MSVIEAPPASSDYRTIAIAGYVVIATCIGGLFLWAGLTKLDSAVVANASVSLDSRRKVMQHLEGGMIKQINVKEGQLVQEGEVLVRLDDTQARASLDLVRNQLDAVIAQEARLIAERDVAAEVTYPEELNSRASSPSVRKIIDDQNAQFRERRNSLRSQIDVLQSRVHQLETEIEGLKREGAAAEQQLFFINDELVGVRDLADKGLVAKTRRNALEREKARLDGVIGRNQIDESKARNNINEVRLQVNQLQQKLQEDVAASMQETRQKMSDLREKIRVSEDVLRRTELTAPRAGIVQNVKISTIGQVLRPGESLLEIVPTDDQLVVEAQVPVTDVDRLQTGQAAEIRFPNFHSRTTPTIMGQIRNLSRDRLVDEASRQPYFLAQVAVSDTDIPEEMKARLRAGMPAEVVFPSGERTALEYMIHPLKEAFAKGFRER
;
A
#
# COMPACT_ATOMS: atom_id res chain seq x y z
N MET A 1 -127.36 -21.78 -18.62
CA MET A 1 -126.47 -21.69 -19.79
C MET A 1 -126.27 -20.22 -20.08
N SER A 2 -125.09 -19.67 -19.75
CA SER A 2 -124.67 -18.33 -20.18
C SER A 2 -123.15 -18.33 -20.22
N VAL A 3 -122.61 -18.51 -21.42
CA VAL A 3 -121.18 -18.45 -21.72
C VAL A 3 -120.76 -16.98 -21.59
N ILE A 4 -119.76 -16.72 -20.76
CA ILE A 4 -119.14 -15.39 -20.63
C ILE A 4 -117.96 -15.36 -21.62
N GLU A 5 -118.05 -14.50 -22.63
CA GLU A 5 -116.94 -14.20 -23.55
C GLU A 5 -115.82 -13.44 -22.84
N ALA A 6 -114.57 -13.83 -23.11
CA ALA A 6 -113.37 -13.20 -22.55
C ALA A 6 -112.99 -11.92 -23.30
N PRO A 7 -112.53 -10.85 -22.61
CA PRO A 7 -112.16 -9.59 -23.25
C PRO A 7 -110.82 -9.70 -24.01
N PRO A 8 -110.59 -8.88 -25.05
CA PRO A 8 -109.40 -8.97 -25.89
C PRO A 8 -108.15 -8.50 -25.15
N ALA A 9 -107.03 -9.17 -25.39
CA ALA A 9 -105.74 -8.86 -24.78
C ALA A 9 -105.18 -7.52 -25.31
N SER A 10 -105.06 -6.52 -24.44
CA SER A 10 -104.31 -5.29 -24.72
C SER A 10 -102.82 -5.58 -24.70
N SER A 11 -102.21 -5.78 -25.87
CA SER A 11 -100.79 -6.05 -26.03
C SER A 11 -100.00 -4.76 -26.27
N ASP A 12 -99.45 -4.18 -25.20
CA ASP A 12 -98.40 -3.14 -25.29
C ASP A 12 -97.18 -3.53 -24.42
N TYR A 13 -96.66 -4.74 -24.68
CA TYR A 13 -95.49 -5.28 -23.96
C TYR A 13 -94.17 -4.58 -24.32
N ARG A 14 -94.13 -3.88 -25.46
CA ARG A 14 -92.92 -3.20 -25.96
C ARG A 14 -92.45 -2.09 -25.04
N THR A 15 -93.38 -1.29 -24.51
CA THR A 15 -93.06 -0.13 -23.66
C THR A 15 -92.50 -0.57 -22.31
N ILE A 16 -93.07 -1.64 -21.73
CA ILE A 16 -92.60 -2.25 -20.47
C ILE A 16 -91.26 -2.96 -20.69
N ALA A 17 -91.07 -3.65 -21.82
CA ALA A 17 -89.80 -4.28 -22.15
C ALA A 17 -88.67 -3.26 -22.36
N ILE A 18 -88.92 -2.15 -23.07
CA ILE A 18 -87.95 -1.08 -23.27
C ILE A 18 -87.58 -0.41 -21.94
N ALA A 19 -88.57 -0.14 -21.07
CA ALA A 19 -88.32 0.37 -19.73
C ALA A 19 -87.46 -0.62 -18.91
N GLY A 20 -87.73 -1.93 -19.00
CA GLY A 20 -86.91 -2.97 -18.39
C GLY A 20 -85.46 -2.97 -18.90
N TYR A 21 -85.25 -2.89 -20.22
CA TYR A 21 -83.90 -2.82 -20.80
C TYR A 21 -83.14 -1.56 -20.41
N VAL A 22 -83.81 -0.40 -20.30
CA VAL A 22 -83.20 0.85 -19.84
C VAL A 22 -82.75 0.76 -18.38
N VAL A 23 -83.56 0.15 -17.51
CA VAL A 23 -83.18 -0.08 -16.10
C VAL A 23 -81.98 -1.01 -16.01
N ILE A 24 -81.96 -2.10 -16.78
CA ILE A 24 -80.82 -3.04 -16.83
C ILE A 24 -79.56 -2.31 -17.33
N ALA A 25 -79.66 -1.55 -18.43
CA ALA A 25 -78.54 -0.80 -18.98
C ALA A 25 -77.99 0.25 -18.00
N THR A 26 -78.87 0.89 -17.22
CA THR A 26 -78.47 1.90 -16.22
C THR A 26 -77.81 1.25 -15.01
N CYS A 27 -78.34 0.13 -14.50
CA CYS A 27 -77.72 -0.60 -13.39
C CYS A 27 -76.36 -1.20 -13.79
N ILE A 28 -76.30 -1.86 -14.95
CA ILE A 28 -75.05 -2.44 -15.45
C ILE A 28 -74.06 -1.32 -15.77
N GLY A 29 -74.47 -0.28 -16.51
CA GLY A 29 -73.63 0.87 -16.83
C GLY A 29 -73.11 1.58 -15.58
N GLY A 30 -73.95 1.77 -14.56
CA GLY A 30 -73.55 2.35 -13.28
C GLY A 30 -72.56 1.49 -12.50
N LEU A 31 -72.72 0.16 -12.52
CA LEU A 31 -71.81 -0.77 -11.85
C LEU A 31 -70.45 -0.83 -12.56
N PHE A 32 -70.42 -0.83 -13.90
CA PHE A 32 -69.18 -0.76 -14.68
C PHE A 32 -68.48 0.59 -14.54
N LEU A 33 -69.24 1.69 -14.48
CA LEU A 33 -68.69 3.02 -14.25
C LEU A 33 -68.10 3.12 -12.84
N TRP A 34 -68.81 2.64 -11.82
CA TRP A 34 -68.30 2.56 -10.45
C TRP A 34 -67.07 1.66 -10.36
N ALA A 35 -67.09 0.49 -10.99
CA ALA A 35 -65.97 -0.46 -10.99
C ALA A 35 -64.73 0.07 -11.71
N GLY A 36 -64.90 0.96 -12.71
CA GLY A 36 -63.80 1.62 -13.42
C GLY A 36 -63.24 2.86 -12.73
N LEU A 37 -64.02 3.54 -11.87
CA LEU A 37 -63.56 4.73 -11.13
C LEU A 37 -63.09 4.41 -9.71
N THR A 38 -63.56 3.33 -9.10
CA THR A 38 -63.13 2.94 -7.75
C THR A 38 -61.76 2.32 -7.78
N LYS A 39 -60.84 2.95 -7.05
CA LYS A 39 -59.49 2.47 -6.83
C LYS A 39 -59.46 1.60 -5.57
N LEU A 40 -58.97 0.38 -5.70
CA LEU A 40 -58.66 -0.55 -4.64
C LEU A 40 -57.15 -0.52 -4.40
N ASP A 41 -56.78 -0.32 -3.15
CA ASP A 41 -55.39 -0.40 -2.72
C ASP A 41 -54.94 -1.86 -2.75
N SER A 42 -53.90 -2.16 -3.54
CA SER A 42 -53.24 -3.46 -3.53
C SER A 42 -52.02 -3.39 -2.63
N ALA A 43 -51.78 -4.43 -1.84
CA ALA A 43 -50.59 -4.52 -1.00
C ALA A 43 -49.98 -5.91 -1.07
N VAL A 44 -48.65 -5.95 -1.08
CA VAL A 44 -47.87 -7.20 -0.97
C VAL A 44 -47.51 -7.36 0.50
N VAL A 45 -47.95 -8.46 1.09
CA VAL A 45 -47.67 -8.80 2.48
C VAL A 45 -46.52 -9.81 2.51
N ALA A 46 -45.48 -9.50 3.26
CA ALA A 46 -44.30 -10.34 3.40
C ALA A 46 -44.02 -10.61 4.88
N ASN A 47 -43.71 -11.87 5.18
CA ASN A 47 -43.14 -12.25 6.47
C ASN A 47 -41.75 -11.64 6.58
N ALA A 48 -41.43 -11.06 7.73
CA ALA A 48 -40.16 -10.41 7.94
C ALA A 48 -39.55 -10.74 9.30
N SER A 49 -38.26 -10.48 9.43
CA SER A 49 -37.57 -10.55 10.72
C SER A 49 -36.65 -9.34 10.88
N VAL A 50 -36.48 -8.90 12.12
CA VAL A 50 -35.54 -7.82 12.44
C VAL A 50 -34.12 -8.38 12.35
N SER A 51 -33.27 -7.80 11.51
CA SER A 51 -31.84 -8.09 11.45
C SER A 51 -31.03 -6.82 11.74
N LEU A 52 -29.75 -7.01 12.05
CA LEU A 52 -28.80 -5.91 12.15
C LEU A 52 -28.24 -5.63 10.75
N ASP A 53 -28.18 -4.36 10.36
CA ASP A 53 -27.61 -3.97 9.06
C ASP A 53 -26.14 -4.37 8.95
N SER A 54 -25.41 -4.34 10.08
CA SER A 54 -24.01 -4.70 10.07
C SER A 54 -23.79 -6.20 10.07
N ARG A 55 -22.79 -6.60 9.29
CA ARG A 55 -22.27 -7.96 9.32
C ARG A 55 -21.26 -8.06 10.46
N ARG A 56 -21.39 -9.13 11.23
CA ARG A 56 -20.41 -9.54 12.25
C ARG A 56 -19.00 -9.50 11.67
N LYS A 57 -18.06 -8.90 12.40
CA LYS A 57 -16.66 -8.82 11.98
C LYS A 57 -15.88 -9.98 12.59
N VAL A 58 -15.45 -10.91 11.75
CA VAL A 58 -14.60 -12.02 12.15
C VAL A 58 -13.18 -11.52 12.32
N MET A 59 -12.64 -11.63 13.52
CA MET A 59 -11.25 -11.30 13.82
C MET A 59 -10.38 -12.53 13.59
N GLN A 60 -9.39 -12.39 12.72
CA GLN A 60 -8.41 -13.42 12.35
C GLN A 60 -7.00 -12.86 12.48
N HIS A 61 -6.02 -13.73 12.71
CA HIS A 61 -4.61 -13.34 12.72
C HIS A 61 -3.86 -13.95 11.54
N LEU A 62 -3.19 -13.14 10.73
CA LEU A 62 -2.60 -13.60 9.46
C LEU A 62 -1.45 -14.58 9.68
N GLU A 63 -0.53 -14.28 10.61
CA GLU A 63 0.71 -15.02 10.78
C GLU A 63 0.59 -16.19 11.78
N GLY A 64 -0.49 -16.25 12.56
CA GLY A 64 -0.57 -17.09 13.77
C GLY A 64 0.41 -16.67 14.88
N GLY A 65 0.61 -17.53 15.88
CA GLY A 65 1.53 -17.26 17.00
C GLY A 65 1.04 -17.81 18.34
N MET A 66 1.84 -17.64 19.39
CA MET A 66 1.47 -18.03 20.75
C MET A 66 0.75 -16.89 21.45
N ILE A 67 -0.40 -17.16 22.09
CA ILE A 67 -1.13 -16.16 22.87
C ILE A 67 -0.37 -15.85 24.16
N LYS A 68 0.00 -14.59 24.37
CA LYS A 68 0.65 -14.09 25.59
C LYS A 68 -0.36 -13.55 26.60
N GLN A 69 -1.41 -12.89 26.10
CA GLN A 69 -2.44 -12.28 26.94
C GLN A 69 -3.78 -12.20 26.20
N ILE A 70 -4.88 -12.46 26.92
CA ILE A 70 -6.26 -12.30 26.44
C ILE A 70 -6.91 -11.23 27.31
N ASN A 71 -7.36 -10.11 26.72
CA ASN A 71 -7.95 -8.97 27.43
C ASN A 71 -9.47 -8.93 27.36
N VAL A 72 -10.09 -9.85 26.62
CA VAL A 72 -11.53 -9.86 26.36
C VAL A 72 -12.20 -11.14 26.85
N LYS A 73 -13.49 -11.02 27.15
CA LYS A 73 -14.38 -12.14 27.48
C LYS A 73 -15.60 -12.15 26.56
N GLU A 74 -16.19 -13.32 26.38
CA GLU A 74 -17.46 -13.48 25.68
C GLU A 74 -18.53 -12.55 26.27
N GLY A 75 -19.23 -11.80 25.42
CA GLY A 75 -20.27 -10.84 25.82
C GLY A 75 -19.76 -9.49 26.34
N GLN A 76 -18.44 -9.26 26.37
CA GLN A 76 -17.87 -7.97 26.77
C GLN A 76 -18.05 -6.91 25.68
N LEU A 77 -18.37 -5.68 26.09
CA LEU A 77 -18.37 -4.52 25.22
C LEU A 77 -16.94 -3.98 25.06
N VAL A 78 -16.51 -3.78 23.82
CA VAL A 78 -15.18 -3.26 23.47
C VAL A 78 -15.30 -1.97 22.66
N GLN A 79 -14.29 -1.11 22.76
CA GLN A 79 -14.19 0.13 21.98
C GLN A 79 -13.30 -0.05 20.75
N GLU A 80 -13.43 0.86 19.78
CA GLU A 80 -12.52 0.91 18.63
C GLU A 80 -11.07 1.16 19.09
N GLY A 81 -10.13 0.38 18.56
CA GLY A 81 -8.71 0.42 18.92
C GLY A 81 -8.34 -0.33 20.20
N GLU A 82 -9.32 -0.87 20.94
CA GLU A 82 -9.04 -1.63 22.17
C GLU A 82 -8.29 -2.93 21.86
N VAL A 83 -7.19 -3.20 22.59
CA VAL A 83 -6.37 -4.41 22.41
C VAL A 83 -7.09 -5.61 23.01
N LEU A 84 -7.51 -6.54 22.14
CA LEU A 84 -8.29 -7.72 22.48
C LEU A 84 -7.40 -8.88 22.90
N VAL A 85 -6.35 -9.13 22.12
CA VAL A 85 -5.42 -10.26 22.29
C VAL A 85 -4.02 -9.77 21.99
N ARG A 86 -3.05 -10.19 22.81
CA ARG A 86 -1.63 -9.98 22.56
C ARG A 86 -0.95 -11.32 22.38
N LEU A 87 -0.26 -11.46 21.25
CA LEU A 87 0.59 -12.60 20.96
C LEU A 87 2.00 -12.39 21.53
N ASP A 88 2.79 -13.47 21.57
CA ASP A 88 4.19 -13.38 21.91
C ASP A 88 4.95 -12.64 20.80
N ASP A 89 5.45 -11.47 21.17
CA ASP A 89 6.14 -10.55 20.28
C ASP A 89 7.65 -10.78 20.22
N THR A 90 8.19 -11.75 20.98
CA THR A 90 9.64 -11.99 21.11
C THR A 90 10.29 -12.22 19.73
N GLN A 91 9.69 -13.07 18.88
CA GLN A 91 10.23 -13.37 17.56
C GLN A 91 10.12 -12.18 16.59
N ALA A 92 8.96 -11.50 16.58
CA ALA A 92 8.73 -10.35 15.71
C ALA A 92 9.65 -9.18 16.09
N ARG A 93 9.81 -8.92 17.39
CA ARG A 93 10.69 -7.87 17.91
C ARG A 93 12.16 -8.19 17.64
N ALA A 94 12.61 -9.42 17.89
CA ALA A 94 13.99 -9.83 17.57
C ALA A 94 14.30 -9.71 16.07
N SER A 95 13.33 -10.04 15.21
CA SER A 95 13.48 -9.89 13.76
C SER A 95 13.59 -8.42 13.35
N LEU A 96 12.75 -7.54 13.91
CA LEU A 96 12.82 -6.10 13.68
C LEU A 96 14.16 -5.51 14.18
N ASP A 97 14.59 -5.88 15.39
CA ASP A 97 15.83 -5.41 15.98
C ASP A 97 17.06 -5.86 15.17
N LEU A 98 17.03 -7.07 14.61
CA LEU A 98 18.07 -7.54 13.70
C LEU A 98 18.17 -6.65 12.45
N VAL A 99 17.04 -6.37 11.79
CA VAL A 99 17.03 -5.54 10.57
C VAL A 99 17.42 -4.09 10.90
N ARG A 100 17.00 -3.55 12.04
CA ARG A 100 17.42 -2.22 12.51
C ARG A 100 18.93 -2.15 12.76
N ASN A 101 19.51 -3.12 13.44
CA ASN A 101 20.96 -3.18 13.65
C ASN A 101 21.73 -3.27 12.32
N GLN A 102 21.20 -4.01 11.33
CA GLN A 102 21.78 -4.06 9.98
C GLN A 102 21.67 -2.71 9.27
N LEU A 103 20.54 -2.01 9.39
CA LEU A 103 20.38 -0.67 8.83
C LEU A 103 21.36 0.32 9.46
N ASP A 104 21.51 0.29 10.78
CA ASP A 104 22.42 1.17 11.52
C ASP A 104 23.87 0.98 11.04
N ALA A 105 24.29 -0.26 10.80
CA ALA A 105 25.61 -0.57 10.23
C ALA A 105 25.79 0.03 8.82
N VAL A 106 24.78 -0.07 7.96
CA VAL A 106 24.82 0.45 6.59
C VAL A 106 24.79 1.99 6.57
N ILE A 107 24.04 2.64 7.48
CA ILE A 107 24.06 4.11 7.63
C ILE A 107 25.44 4.59 8.09
N ALA A 108 26.05 3.91 9.06
CA ALA A 108 27.39 4.25 9.51
C ALA A 108 28.45 4.06 8.42
N GLN A 109 28.30 3.00 7.61
CA GLN A 109 29.14 2.77 6.43
C GLN A 109 28.96 3.87 5.38
N GLU A 110 27.72 4.30 5.10
CA GLU A 110 27.46 5.41 4.17
C GLU A 110 28.15 6.70 4.64
N ALA A 111 28.02 7.03 5.94
CA ALA A 111 28.65 8.20 6.53
C ALA A 111 30.18 8.16 6.35
N ARG A 112 30.82 7.01 6.59
CA ARG A 112 32.26 6.81 6.32
C ARG A 112 32.60 7.02 4.85
N LEU A 113 31.83 6.43 3.93
CA LEU A 113 32.08 6.54 2.49
C LEU A 113 31.91 7.98 1.99
N ILE A 114 30.97 8.75 2.55
CA ILE A 114 30.83 10.19 2.27
C ILE A 114 32.09 10.93 2.72
N ALA A 115 32.57 10.66 3.93
CA ALA A 115 33.80 11.28 4.44
C ALA A 115 35.04 10.90 3.61
N GLU A 116 35.13 9.65 3.11
CA GLU A 116 36.21 9.22 2.21
C GLU A 116 36.14 9.91 0.84
N ARG A 117 34.95 10.03 0.25
CA ARG A 117 34.73 10.73 -1.02
C ARG A 117 35.13 12.21 -0.92
N ASP A 118 34.75 12.85 0.18
CA ASP A 118 34.95 14.30 0.38
C ASP A 118 36.32 14.62 1.00
N VAL A 119 37.15 13.59 1.25
CA VAL A 119 38.49 13.70 1.88
C VAL A 119 38.40 14.47 3.21
N ALA A 120 37.38 14.17 4.00
CA ALA A 120 37.13 14.85 5.27
C ALA A 120 38.16 14.47 6.35
N ALA A 121 38.29 15.32 7.37
CA ALA A 121 39.14 15.02 8.52
C ALA A 121 38.52 13.97 9.46
N GLU A 122 37.19 13.93 9.55
CA GLU A 122 36.43 13.09 10.46
C GLU A 122 35.11 12.66 9.81
N VAL A 123 34.53 11.56 10.31
CA VAL A 123 33.25 11.05 9.85
C VAL A 123 32.12 11.80 10.57
N THR A 124 31.19 12.37 9.80
CA THR A 124 29.98 12.99 10.35
C THR A 124 28.80 12.03 10.19
N TYR A 125 28.22 11.59 11.31
CA TYR A 125 27.09 10.67 11.30
C TYR A 125 25.74 11.40 11.30
N PRO A 126 24.70 10.84 10.65
CA PRO A 126 23.33 11.38 10.69
C PRO A 126 22.70 11.35 12.08
N GLU A 127 21.70 12.20 12.31
CA GLU A 127 20.99 12.32 13.59
C GLU A 127 20.31 11.02 14.06
N GLU A 128 19.87 10.20 13.11
CA GLU A 128 19.27 8.88 13.35
C GLU A 128 20.22 7.91 14.11
N LEU A 129 21.53 8.08 13.92
CA LEU A 129 22.56 7.35 14.69
C LEU A 129 23.03 8.14 15.91
N ASN A 130 23.23 9.46 15.80
CA ASN A 130 23.73 10.27 16.92
C ASN A 130 22.81 10.23 18.14
N SER A 131 21.50 10.32 17.91
CA SER A 131 20.48 10.19 18.98
C SER A 131 20.57 8.87 19.75
N ARG A 132 21.10 7.81 19.12
CA ARG A 132 21.27 6.47 19.70
C ARG A 132 22.73 6.07 19.92
N ALA A 133 23.68 7.00 19.79
CA ALA A 133 25.12 6.73 19.93
C ALA A 133 25.53 6.24 21.33
N SER A 134 24.66 6.44 22.33
CA SER A 134 24.86 5.90 23.67
C SER A 134 24.54 4.41 23.80
N SER A 135 23.80 3.83 22.84
CA SER A 135 23.51 2.39 22.81
C SER A 135 24.79 1.58 22.55
N PRO A 136 25.07 0.50 23.29
CA PRO A 136 26.28 -0.30 23.09
C PRO A 136 26.43 -0.86 21.67
N SER A 137 25.34 -1.26 21.02
CA SER A 137 25.38 -1.81 19.65
C SER A 137 25.78 -0.73 18.63
N VAL A 138 25.15 0.44 18.70
CA VAL A 138 25.41 1.58 17.81
C VAL A 138 26.80 2.16 18.05
N ARG A 139 27.20 2.31 19.32
CA ARG A 139 28.54 2.81 19.66
C ARG A 139 29.64 1.95 19.05
N LYS A 140 29.53 0.62 19.18
CA LYS A 140 30.48 -0.31 18.58
C LYS A 140 30.57 -0.15 17.06
N ILE A 141 29.42 -0.03 16.38
CA ILE A 141 29.37 0.20 14.93
C ILE A 141 30.10 1.50 14.55
N ILE A 142 29.85 2.60 15.28
CA ILE A 142 30.50 3.90 15.05
C ILE A 142 32.01 3.80 15.28
N ASP A 143 32.44 3.19 16.38
CA ASP A 143 33.85 3.02 16.72
C ASP A 143 34.59 2.20 15.66
N ASP A 144 33.99 1.09 15.20
CA ASP A 144 34.53 0.23 14.16
C ASP A 144 34.68 1.01 12.82
N GLN A 145 33.66 1.79 12.43
CA GLN A 145 33.73 2.62 11.21
C GLN A 145 34.78 3.74 11.32
N ASN A 146 34.90 4.38 12.48
CA ASN A 146 35.91 5.41 12.74
C ASN A 146 37.34 4.84 12.73
N ALA A 147 37.53 3.63 13.26
CA ALA A 147 38.82 2.93 13.19
C ALA A 147 39.18 2.61 11.73
N GLN A 148 38.25 2.03 10.98
CA GLN A 148 38.45 1.71 9.57
C GLN A 148 38.74 2.95 8.71
N PHE A 149 38.02 4.05 8.94
CA PHE A 149 38.25 5.32 8.26
C PHE A 149 39.68 5.84 8.47
N ARG A 150 40.12 5.88 9.72
CA ARG A 150 41.47 6.36 10.08
C ARG A 150 42.55 5.47 9.46
N GLU A 151 42.37 4.15 9.50
CA GLU A 151 43.32 3.20 8.91
C GLU A 151 43.44 3.39 7.39
N ARG A 152 42.30 3.46 6.68
CA ARG A 152 42.28 3.68 5.22
C ARG A 152 42.92 5.01 4.83
N ARG A 153 42.58 6.09 5.54
CA ARG A 153 43.18 7.42 5.31
C ARG A 153 44.69 7.40 5.54
N ASN A 154 45.15 6.79 6.63
CA ASN A 154 46.58 6.72 6.96
C ASN A 154 47.34 5.87 5.94
N SER A 155 46.76 4.77 5.47
CA SER A 155 47.34 3.92 4.43
C SER A 155 47.50 4.67 3.11
N LEU A 156 46.44 5.36 2.64
CA LEU A 156 46.49 6.17 1.43
C LEU A 156 47.54 7.28 1.55
N ARG A 157 47.54 8.00 2.67
CA ARG A 157 48.52 9.06 2.93
C ARG A 157 49.95 8.52 2.89
N SER A 158 50.20 7.40 3.56
CA SER A 158 51.53 6.76 3.57
C SER A 158 51.98 6.37 2.15
N GLN A 159 51.07 5.85 1.31
CA GLN A 159 51.39 5.51 -0.08
C GLN A 159 51.74 6.76 -0.90
N ILE A 160 50.99 7.85 -0.74
CA ILE A 160 51.26 9.13 -1.40
C ILE A 160 52.61 9.70 -0.92
N ASP A 161 52.89 9.68 0.39
CA ASP A 161 54.12 10.21 0.97
C ASP A 161 55.37 9.48 0.45
N VAL A 162 55.28 8.15 0.24
CA VAL A 162 56.36 7.35 -0.38
C VAL A 162 56.60 7.78 -1.83
N LEU A 163 55.53 7.95 -2.63
CA LEU A 163 55.65 8.40 -4.02
C LEU A 163 56.20 9.83 -4.10
N GLN A 164 55.77 10.72 -3.21
CA GLN A 164 56.28 12.09 -3.13
C GLN A 164 57.76 12.12 -2.73
N SER A 165 58.19 11.27 -1.79
CA SER A 165 59.60 11.12 -1.43
C SER A 165 60.44 10.68 -2.62
N ARG A 166 59.91 9.80 -3.48
CA ARG A 166 60.57 9.38 -4.73
C ARG A 166 60.67 10.52 -5.74
N VAL A 167 59.65 11.37 -5.86
CA VAL A 167 59.71 12.59 -6.69
C VAL A 167 60.83 13.49 -6.19
N HIS A 168 60.92 13.73 -4.89
CA HIS A 168 61.95 14.58 -4.29
C HIS A 168 63.37 14.05 -4.53
N GLN A 169 63.57 12.73 -4.46
CA GLN A 169 64.84 12.07 -4.80
C GLN A 169 65.24 12.32 -6.27
N LEU A 170 64.31 12.14 -7.21
CA LEU A 170 64.55 12.39 -8.64
C LEU A 170 64.81 13.88 -8.94
N GLU A 171 64.15 14.80 -8.22
CA GLU A 171 64.42 16.24 -8.35
C GLU A 171 65.83 16.59 -7.89
N THR A 172 66.31 15.97 -6.81
CA THR A 172 67.69 16.11 -6.32
C THR A 172 68.70 15.54 -7.32
N GLU A 173 68.40 14.39 -7.93
CA GLU A 173 69.23 13.79 -8.98
C GLU A 173 69.35 14.70 -10.22
N ILE A 174 68.23 15.27 -10.67
CA ILE A 174 68.21 16.27 -11.75
C ILE A 174 69.09 17.47 -11.41
N GLU A 175 69.03 17.97 -10.18
CA GLU A 175 69.88 19.08 -9.76
C GLU A 175 71.37 18.73 -9.83
N GLY A 176 71.73 17.51 -9.39
CA GLY A 176 73.10 16.98 -9.52
C GLY A 176 73.58 16.92 -10.97
N LEU A 177 72.78 16.32 -11.86
CA LEU A 177 73.07 16.19 -13.29
C LEU A 177 73.25 17.55 -13.96
N LYS A 178 72.42 18.55 -13.60
CA LYS A 178 72.55 19.92 -14.10
C LYS A 178 73.86 20.58 -13.69
N ARG A 179 74.26 20.43 -12.42
CA ARG A 179 75.54 20.97 -11.93
C ARG A 179 76.73 20.31 -12.63
N GLU A 180 76.68 19.00 -12.83
CA GLU A 180 77.72 18.26 -13.57
C GLU A 180 77.78 18.69 -15.04
N GLY A 181 76.62 18.83 -15.69
CA GLY A 181 76.52 19.35 -17.06
C GLY A 181 77.10 20.77 -17.19
N ALA A 182 76.73 21.68 -16.29
CA ALA A 182 77.26 23.04 -16.28
C ALA A 182 78.79 23.09 -16.04
N ALA A 183 79.32 22.22 -15.19
CA ALA A 183 80.77 22.11 -14.99
C ALA A 183 81.48 21.61 -16.25
N ALA A 184 80.91 20.62 -16.95
CA ALA A 184 81.44 20.14 -18.23
C ALA A 184 81.36 21.20 -19.33
N GLU A 185 80.28 21.98 -19.39
CA GLU A 185 80.13 23.12 -20.31
C GLU A 185 81.19 24.19 -20.05
N GLN A 186 81.47 24.50 -18.78
CA GLN A 186 82.52 25.45 -18.41
C GLN A 186 83.92 24.95 -18.79
N GLN A 187 84.21 23.65 -18.61
CA GLN A 187 85.47 23.05 -19.07
C GLN A 187 85.58 23.09 -20.59
N LEU A 188 84.49 22.77 -21.30
CA LEU A 188 84.41 22.81 -22.75
C LEU A 188 84.66 24.23 -23.29
N PHE A 189 84.19 25.27 -22.61
CA PHE A 189 84.50 26.66 -22.94
C PHE A 189 86.01 26.92 -22.91
N PHE A 190 86.70 26.55 -21.83
CA PHE A 190 88.17 26.73 -21.72
C PHE A 190 88.95 25.92 -22.77
N ILE A 191 88.53 24.68 -23.04
CA ILE A 191 89.15 23.84 -24.08
C ILE A 191 88.95 24.43 -25.48
N ASN A 192 87.77 24.98 -25.78
CA ASN A 192 87.52 25.64 -27.06
C ASN A 192 88.36 26.90 -27.23
N ASP A 193 88.50 27.72 -26.17
CA ASP A 193 89.35 28.92 -26.18
C ASP A 193 90.82 28.56 -26.45
N GLU A 194 91.36 27.56 -25.73
CA GLU A 194 92.73 27.06 -25.97
C GLU A 194 92.90 26.49 -27.39
N LEU A 195 91.90 25.75 -27.89
CA LEU A 195 91.91 25.18 -29.24
C LEU A 195 92.01 26.23 -30.34
N VAL A 196 91.41 27.42 -30.18
CA VAL A 196 91.50 28.50 -31.18
C VAL A 196 92.96 28.89 -31.40
N GLY A 197 93.70 29.16 -30.32
CA GLY A 197 95.12 29.51 -30.40
C GLY A 197 96.01 28.35 -30.87
N VAL A 198 95.76 27.13 -30.35
CA VAL A 198 96.55 25.95 -30.73
C VAL A 198 96.32 25.56 -32.20
N ARG A 199 95.12 25.77 -32.77
CA ARG A 199 94.85 25.54 -34.19
C ARG A 199 95.66 26.50 -35.08
N ASP A 200 95.64 27.80 -34.80
CA ASP A 200 96.42 28.80 -35.56
C ASP A 200 97.94 28.51 -35.50
N LEU A 201 98.46 28.16 -34.32
CA LEU A 201 99.88 27.80 -34.17
C LEU A 201 100.23 26.49 -34.87
N ALA A 202 99.35 25.48 -34.84
CA ALA A 202 99.57 24.21 -35.51
C ALA A 202 99.55 24.35 -37.04
N ASP A 203 98.70 25.22 -37.59
CA ASP A 203 98.61 25.48 -39.03
C ASP A 203 99.86 26.21 -39.56
N LYS A 204 100.49 27.04 -38.72
CA LYS A 204 101.81 27.65 -38.97
C LYS A 204 102.99 26.70 -38.70
N GLY A 205 102.75 25.46 -38.26
CA GLY A 205 103.78 24.47 -37.94
C GLY A 205 104.54 24.72 -36.63
N LEU A 206 104.06 25.61 -35.77
CA LEU A 206 104.73 26.05 -34.53
C LEU A 206 104.41 25.16 -33.32
N VAL A 207 103.43 24.25 -33.43
CA VAL A 207 103.04 23.30 -32.39
C VAL A 207 102.82 21.91 -33.01
N ALA A 208 103.15 20.85 -32.26
CA ALA A 208 102.94 19.47 -32.70
C ALA A 208 101.44 19.15 -32.89
N LYS A 209 101.08 18.51 -34.02
CA LYS A 209 99.70 18.08 -34.33
C LYS A 209 99.08 17.20 -33.24
N THR A 210 99.91 16.48 -32.49
CA THR A 210 99.49 15.64 -31.35
C THR A 210 98.83 16.46 -30.24
N ARG A 211 99.31 17.68 -29.96
CA ARG A 211 98.73 18.57 -28.94
C ARG A 211 97.32 19.03 -29.34
N ARG A 212 97.14 19.46 -30.60
CA ARG A 212 95.82 19.81 -31.15
C ARG A 212 94.86 18.62 -31.07
N ASN A 213 95.27 17.45 -31.56
CA ASN A 213 94.42 16.26 -31.56
C ASN A 213 94.08 15.76 -30.14
N ALA A 214 94.90 16.06 -29.14
CA ALA A 214 94.57 15.78 -27.74
C ALA A 214 93.42 16.67 -27.25
N LEU A 215 93.49 17.97 -27.52
CA LEU A 215 92.42 18.92 -27.15
C LEU A 215 91.11 18.65 -27.91
N GLU A 216 91.17 18.28 -29.20
CA GLU A 216 89.97 17.89 -29.97
C GLU A 216 89.29 16.64 -29.40
N ARG A 217 90.07 15.63 -28.97
CA ARG A 217 89.50 14.44 -28.31
C ARG A 217 88.87 14.79 -26.97
N GLU A 218 89.49 15.70 -26.22
CA GLU A 218 88.96 16.14 -24.94
C GLU A 218 87.65 16.93 -25.11
N LYS A 219 87.59 17.81 -26.11
CA LYS A 219 86.35 18.47 -26.54
C LYS A 219 85.25 17.45 -26.82
N ALA A 220 85.51 16.48 -27.71
CA ALA A 220 84.53 15.47 -28.08
C ALA A 220 84.09 14.60 -26.88
N ARG A 221 85.00 14.34 -25.92
CA ARG A 221 84.69 13.65 -24.67
C ARG A 221 83.73 14.48 -23.81
N LEU A 222 83.99 15.77 -23.63
CA LEU A 222 83.14 16.68 -22.85
C LEU A 222 81.77 16.88 -23.49
N ASP A 223 81.70 17.06 -24.81
CA ASP A 223 80.44 17.11 -25.56
C ASP A 223 79.60 15.83 -25.32
N GLY A 224 80.25 14.66 -25.31
CA GLY A 224 79.60 13.38 -24.99
C GLY A 224 79.09 13.28 -23.54
N VAL A 225 79.79 13.88 -22.57
CA VAL A 225 79.34 13.96 -21.16
C VAL A 225 78.12 14.87 -21.03
N ILE A 226 78.15 16.06 -21.64
CA ILE A 226 77.02 17.00 -21.64
C ILE A 226 75.78 16.34 -22.24
N GLY A 227 75.92 15.71 -23.41
CA GLY A 227 74.81 15.00 -24.07
C GLY A 227 74.25 13.86 -23.21
N ARG A 228 75.09 13.11 -22.50
CA ARG A 228 74.64 12.05 -21.57
C ARG A 228 73.85 12.62 -20.40
N ASN A 229 74.35 13.68 -19.76
CA ASN A 229 73.68 14.31 -18.63
C ASN A 229 72.32 14.89 -19.04
N GLN A 230 72.21 15.47 -20.24
CA GLN A 230 70.93 15.95 -20.78
C GLN A 230 69.92 14.81 -21.02
N ILE A 231 70.38 13.66 -21.52
CA ILE A 231 69.55 12.47 -21.70
C ILE A 231 69.06 11.94 -20.35
N ASP A 232 69.96 11.83 -19.38
CA ASP A 232 69.62 11.28 -18.06
C ASP A 232 68.72 12.23 -17.26
N GLU A 233 68.91 13.56 -17.39
CA GLU A 233 67.97 14.56 -16.87
C GLU A 233 66.58 14.35 -17.48
N SER A 234 66.50 14.16 -18.79
CA SER A 234 65.22 13.96 -19.50
C SER A 234 64.53 12.66 -19.04
N LYS A 235 65.28 11.58 -18.83
CA LYS A 235 64.75 10.33 -18.25
C LYS A 235 64.22 10.55 -16.84
N ALA A 236 64.98 11.22 -15.98
CA ALA A 236 64.57 11.50 -14.61
C ALA A 236 63.28 12.34 -14.56
N ARG A 237 63.14 13.34 -15.46
CA ARG A 237 61.91 14.13 -15.61
C ARG A 237 60.72 13.28 -16.05
N ASN A 238 60.91 12.36 -16.98
CA ASN A 238 59.86 11.43 -17.40
C ASN A 238 59.42 10.52 -16.25
N ASN A 239 60.37 10.02 -15.45
CA ASN A 239 60.08 9.22 -14.26
C ASN A 239 59.28 10.01 -13.22
N ILE A 240 59.58 11.32 -13.02
CA ILE A 240 58.76 12.18 -12.15
C ILE A 240 57.32 12.24 -12.65
N ASN A 241 57.11 12.41 -13.95
CA ASN A 241 55.77 12.45 -14.53
C ASN A 241 55.04 11.11 -14.35
N GLU A 242 55.73 9.98 -14.53
CA GLU A 242 55.17 8.65 -14.27
C GLU A 242 54.74 8.49 -12.80
N VAL A 243 55.59 8.88 -11.85
CA VAL A 243 55.26 8.81 -10.42
C VAL A 243 54.07 9.72 -10.07
N ARG A 244 53.98 10.92 -10.67
CA ARG A 244 52.82 11.81 -10.49
C ARG A 244 51.53 11.20 -11.05
N LEU A 245 51.61 10.53 -12.20
CA LEU A 245 50.47 9.77 -12.75
C LEU A 245 50.06 8.62 -11.82
N GLN A 246 51.01 7.94 -11.18
CA GLN A 246 50.69 6.90 -10.17
C GLN A 246 49.94 7.47 -8.97
N VAL A 247 50.30 8.68 -8.48
CA VAL A 247 49.54 9.36 -7.41
C VAL A 247 48.10 9.63 -7.84
N ASN A 248 47.90 10.14 -9.07
CA ASN A 248 46.56 10.39 -9.60
C ASN A 248 45.76 9.09 -9.76
N GLN A 249 46.39 8.01 -10.21
CA GLN A 249 45.77 6.68 -10.33
C GLN A 249 45.32 6.13 -8.96
N LEU A 250 46.13 6.32 -7.90
CA LEU A 250 45.72 5.92 -6.55
C LEU A 250 44.48 6.68 -6.07
N GLN A 251 44.41 7.99 -6.33
CA GLN A 251 43.25 8.81 -5.97
C GLN A 251 42.01 8.43 -6.79
N GLN A 252 42.16 8.21 -8.09
CA GLN A 252 41.07 7.78 -8.96
C GLN A 252 40.54 6.41 -8.54
N LYS A 253 41.42 5.45 -8.24
CA LYS A 253 41.04 4.14 -7.74
C LYS A 253 40.24 4.23 -6.44
N LEU A 254 40.65 5.10 -5.51
CA LEU A 254 39.87 5.35 -4.29
C LEU A 254 38.46 5.85 -4.63
N GLN A 255 38.34 6.82 -5.55
CA GLN A 255 37.04 7.36 -5.94
C GLN A 255 36.15 6.30 -6.59
N GLU A 256 36.71 5.44 -7.44
CA GLU A 256 36.01 4.31 -8.06
C GLU A 256 35.54 3.30 -7.00
N ASP A 257 36.42 2.89 -6.08
CA ASP A 257 36.11 1.95 -5.00
C ASP A 257 35.01 2.52 -4.06
N VAL A 258 35.10 3.81 -3.72
CA VAL A 258 34.11 4.50 -2.88
C VAL A 258 32.79 4.63 -3.62
N ALA A 259 32.77 4.98 -4.90
CA ALA A 259 31.54 5.08 -5.70
C ALA A 259 30.83 3.73 -5.83
N ALA A 260 31.56 2.66 -6.12
CA ALA A 260 31.01 1.31 -6.19
C ALA A 260 30.43 0.86 -4.83
N SER A 261 31.19 1.06 -3.75
CA SER A 261 30.75 0.74 -2.39
C SER A 261 29.53 1.58 -1.96
N MET A 262 29.48 2.85 -2.37
CA MET A 262 28.36 3.76 -2.08
C MET A 262 27.07 3.28 -2.74
N GLN A 263 27.14 2.87 -4.01
CA GLN A 263 25.99 2.34 -4.73
C GLN A 263 25.44 1.08 -4.03
N GLU A 264 26.31 0.13 -3.69
CA GLU A 264 25.91 -1.10 -2.98
C GLU A 264 25.32 -0.79 -1.60
N THR A 265 25.94 0.13 -0.85
CA THR A 265 25.48 0.56 0.48
C THR A 265 24.09 1.18 0.41
N ARG A 266 23.84 2.05 -0.57
CA ARG A 266 22.53 2.69 -0.77
C ARG A 266 21.45 1.72 -1.20
N GLN A 267 21.77 0.76 -2.06
CA GLN A 267 20.84 -0.30 -2.42
C GLN A 267 20.45 -1.13 -1.20
N LYS A 268 21.44 -1.60 -0.43
CA LYS A 268 21.21 -2.32 0.84
C LYS A 268 20.38 -1.49 1.83
N MET A 269 20.64 -0.20 1.94
CA MET A 269 19.89 0.70 2.81
C MET A 269 18.41 0.79 2.40
N SER A 270 18.13 0.90 1.10
CA SER A 270 16.76 0.91 0.58
C SER A 270 16.04 -0.40 0.90
N ASP A 271 16.70 -1.54 0.66
CA ASP A 271 16.13 -2.87 0.92
C ASP A 271 15.85 -3.07 2.42
N LEU A 272 16.77 -2.64 3.30
CA LEU A 272 16.62 -2.76 4.74
C LEU A 272 15.50 -1.86 5.27
N ARG A 273 15.35 -0.64 4.74
CA ARG A 273 14.23 0.24 5.11
C ARG A 273 12.87 -0.37 4.75
N GLU A 274 12.77 -1.03 3.60
CA GLU A 274 11.55 -1.78 3.25
C GLU A 274 11.30 -2.95 4.20
N LYS A 275 12.35 -3.73 4.51
CA LYS A 275 12.24 -4.85 5.46
C LYS A 275 11.83 -4.39 6.86
N ILE A 276 12.26 -3.21 7.30
CA ILE A 276 11.79 -2.60 8.56
C ILE A 276 10.30 -2.35 8.49
N ARG A 277 9.78 -1.72 7.43
CA ARG A 277 8.33 -1.48 7.29
C ARG A 277 7.52 -2.78 7.39
N VAL A 278 7.98 -3.84 6.74
CA VAL A 278 7.34 -5.16 6.80
C VAL A 278 7.42 -5.75 8.20
N SER A 279 8.58 -5.69 8.85
CA SER A 279 8.80 -6.24 10.19
C SER A 279 8.04 -5.46 11.28
N GLU A 280 7.88 -4.14 11.11
CA GLU A 280 7.05 -3.29 11.97
C GLU A 280 5.56 -3.60 11.83
N ASP A 281 5.08 -3.90 10.61
CA ASP A 281 3.70 -4.35 10.40
C ASP A 281 3.45 -5.70 11.07
N VAL A 282 4.37 -6.66 10.92
CA VAL A 282 4.30 -7.96 11.62
C VAL A 282 4.31 -7.77 13.14
N LEU A 283 5.18 -6.91 13.68
CA LEU A 283 5.22 -6.62 15.12
C LEU A 283 3.92 -5.97 15.59
N ARG A 284 3.37 -5.02 14.84
CA ARG A 284 2.09 -4.36 15.18
C ARG A 284 0.94 -5.36 15.22
N ARG A 285 0.91 -6.33 14.30
CA ARG A 285 -0.13 -7.36 14.24
C ARG A 285 -0.12 -8.34 15.42
N THR A 286 0.99 -8.43 16.17
CA THR A 286 1.02 -9.20 17.41
C THR A 286 0.02 -8.68 18.45
N GLU A 287 -0.41 -7.42 18.33
CA GLU A 287 -1.53 -6.86 19.08
C GLU A 287 -2.79 -6.81 18.20
N LEU A 288 -3.75 -7.67 18.50
CA LEU A 288 -5.04 -7.70 17.83
C LEU A 288 -5.97 -6.66 18.47
N THR A 289 -6.34 -5.63 17.72
CA THR A 289 -7.23 -4.55 18.16
C THR A 289 -8.62 -4.64 17.55
N ALA A 290 -9.62 -4.09 18.24
CA ALA A 290 -10.98 -4.00 17.71
C ALA A 290 -11.07 -2.91 16.61
N PRO A 291 -11.54 -3.24 15.40
CA PRO A 291 -11.70 -2.26 14.31
C PRO A 291 -12.86 -1.29 14.53
N ARG A 292 -13.82 -1.62 15.41
CA ARG A 292 -14.98 -0.78 15.81
C ARG A 292 -15.48 -1.19 17.19
N ALA A 293 -16.24 -0.31 17.83
CA ALA A 293 -16.93 -0.62 19.08
C ALA A 293 -18.03 -1.67 18.88
N GLY A 294 -18.18 -2.59 19.82
CA GLY A 294 -19.15 -3.68 19.70
C GLY A 294 -19.08 -4.68 20.85
N ILE A 295 -19.92 -5.71 20.78
CA ILE A 295 -19.93 -6.83 21.73
C ILE A 295 -19.14 -7.99 21.13
N VAL A 296 -18.23 -8.55 21.92
CA VAL A 296 -17.44 -9.72 21.56
C VAL A 296 -18.31 -10.97 21.63
N GLN A 297 -18.32 -11.77 20.57
CA GLN A 297 -19.01 -13.05 20.49
C GLN A 297 -18.12 -14.14 19.88
N ASN A 298 -18.50 -15.39 20.09
CA ASN A 298 -17.89 -16.57 19.47
C ASN A 298 -16.36 -16.67 19.72
N VAL A 299 -15.92 -16.37 20.95
CA VAL A 299 -14.51 -16.44 21.37
C VAL A 299 -14.04 -17.89 21.36
N LYS A 300 -13.09 -18.21 20.48
CA LYS A 300 -12.50 -19.56 20.31
C LYS A 300 -11.20 -19.75 21.09
N ILE A 301 -10.68 -18.68 21.68
CA ILE A 301 -9.46 -18.68 22.47
C ILE A 301 -9.79 -18.71 23.96
N SER A 302 -9.21 -19.65 24.70
CA SER A 302 -9.52 -19.82 26.13
C SER A 302 -8.30 -19.75 27.03
N THR A 303 -7.10 -20.02 26.50
CA THR A 303 -5.93 -20.32 27.32
C THR A 303 -4.72 -19.50 26.88
N ILE A 304 -4.03 -18.90 27.85
CA ILE A 304 -2.72 -18.27 27.63
C ILE A 304 -1.71 -19.39 27.27
N GLY A 305 -0.85 -19.14 26.27
CA GLY A 305 0.08 -20.13 25.73
C GLY A 305 -0.51 -21.01 24.61
N GLN A 306 -1.79 -20.85 24.27
CA GLN A 306 -2.38 -21.50 23.10
C GLN A 306 -1.69 -21.02 21.81
N VAL A 307 -1.41 -21.95 20.90
CA VAL A 307 -0.79 -21.67 19.61
C VAL A 307 -1.86 -21.56 18.54
N LEU A 308 -1.79 -20.49 17.75
CA LEU A 308 -2.71 -20.16 16.67
C LEU A 308 -2.09 -20.46 15.31
N ARG A 309 -2.90 -20.95 14.39
CA ARG A 309 -2.53 -21.14 13.00
C ARG A 309 -2.70 -19.83 12.21
N PRO A 310 -1.94 -19.64 11.11
CA PRO A 310 -2.18 -18.57 10.15
C PRO A 310 -3.64 -18.56 9.65
N GLY A 311 -4.30 -17.41 9.71
CA GLY A 311 -5.69 -17.21 9.28
C GLY A 311 -6.76 -17.76 10.23
N GLU A 312 -6.39 -18.23 11.42
CA GLU A 312 -7.35 -18.76 12.38
C GLU A 312 -8.25 -17.66 12.94
N SER A 313 -9.56 -17.94 13.00
CA SER A 313 -10.58 -17.05 13.57
C SER A 313 -10.57 -17.15 15.09
N LEU A 314 -10.47 -15.99 15.74
CA LEU A 314 -10.28 -15.88 17.19
C LEU A 314 -11.57 -15.52 17.93
N LEU A 315 -12.28 -14.54 17.40
CA LEU A 315 -13.55 -14.03 17.93
C LEU A 315 -14.29 -13.24 16.84
N GLU A 316 -15.54 -12.90 17.11
CA GLU A 316 -16.38 -12.03 16.29
C GLU A 316 -16.76 -10.78 17.09
N ILE A 317 -16.85 -9.64 16.41
CA ILE A 317 -17.35 -8.39 16.99
C ILE A 317 -18.66 -8.03 16.32
N VAL A 318 -19.70 -7.85 17.13
CA VAL A 318 -21.01 -7.39 16.71
C VAL A 318 -21.15 -5.91 17.11
N PRO A 319 -21.22 -4.97 16.16
CA PRO A 319 -21.38 -3.55 16.46
C PRO A 319 -22.62 -3.26 17.32
N THR A 320 -22.55 -2.19 18.11
CA THR A 320 -23.66 -1.77 19.00
C THR A 320 -24.42 -0.56 18.49
N ASP A 321 -23.87 0.16 17.51
CA ASP A 321 -24.46 1.32 16.84
C ASP A 321 -25.31 0.93 15.62
N ASP A 322 -25.77 -0.32 15.57
CA ASP A 322 -26.46 -0.86 14.41
C ASP A 322 -27.87 -0.32 14.26
N GLN A 323 -28.16 0.20 13.07
CA GLN A 323 -29.52 0.46 12.64
C GLN A 323 -30.22 -0.88 12.42
N LEU A 324 -31.37 -1.02 13.07
CA LEU A 324 -32.25 -2.17 12.85
C LEU A 324 -32.83 -2.08 11.45
N VAL A 325 -32.62 -3.12 10.65
CA VAL A 325 -33.26 -3.29 9.35
C VAL A 325 -34.24 -4.45 9.44
N VAL A 326 -35.33 -4.36 8.68
CA VAL A 326 -36.32 -5.42 8.63
C VAL A 326 -36.13 -6.17 7.31
N GLU A 327 -35.78 -7.44 7.42
CA GLU A 327 -35.60 -8.35 6.31
C GLU A 327 -36.93 -9.04 6.00
N ALA A 328 -37.59 -8.57 4.95
CA ALA A 328 -38.84 -9.12 4.47
C ALA A 328 -38.61 -10.16 3.36
N GLN A 329 -39.22 -11.32 3.52
CA GLN A 329 -39.23 -12.41 2.56
C GLN A 329 -40.39 -12.21 1.58
N VAL A 330 -40.09 -11.63 0.42
CA VAL A 330 -41.09 -11.32 -0.61
C VAL A 330 -41.33 -12.55 -1.47
N PRO A 331 -42.60 -12.95 -1.70
CA PRO A 331 -42.94 -14.01 -2.64
C PRO A 331 -42.43 -13.71 -4.05
N VAL A 332 -41.94 -14.75 -4.75
CA VAL A 332 -41.42 -14.65 -6.13
C VAL A 332 -42.46 -14.07 -7.10
N THR A 333 -43.75 -14.28 -6.84
CA THR A 333 -44.86 -13.80 -7.67
C THR A 333 -45.03 -12.28 -7.64
N ASP A 334 -44.54 -11.61 -6.60
CA ASP A 334 -44.86 -10.21 -6.31
C ASP A 334 -43.63 -9.29 -6.31
N VAL A 335 -42.42 -9.83 -6.55
CA VAL A 335 -41.16 -9.07 -6.58
C VAL A 335 -41.16 -7.98 -7.66
N ASP A 336 -41.76 -8.24 -8.82
CA ASP A 336 -41.82 -7.30 -9.95
C ASP A 336 -42.58 -6.02 -9.62
N ARG A 337 -43.36 -6.02 -8.54
CA ARG A 337 -44.15 -4.87 -8.10
C ARG A 337 -43.47 -4.03 -7.03
N LEU A 338 -42.28 -4.42 -6.59
CA LEU A 338 -41.51 -3.72 -5.57
C LEU A 338 -40.34 -2.96 -6.19
N GLN A 339 -40.07 -1.76 -5.69
CA GLN A 339 -38.94 -0.95 -6.13
C GLN A 339 -38.15 -0.41 -4.94
N THR A 340 -36.83 -0.27 -5.11
CA THR A 340 -35.98 0.39 -4.13
C THR A 340 -36.44 1.84 -3.93
N GLY A 341 -36.54 2.28 -2.67
CA GLY A 341 -37.05 3.59 -2.26
C GLY A 341 -38.55 3.65 -1.96
N GLN A 342 -39.30 2.57 -2.22
CA GLN A 342 -40.73 2.50 -1.93
C GLN A 342 -41.00 2.48 -0.42
N ALA A 343 -42.04 3.20 0.02
CA ALA A 343 -42.50 3.17 1.41
C ALA A 343 -43.13 1.81 1.75
N ALA A 344 -42.91 1.33 2.96
CA ALA A 344 -43.40 0.07 3.47
C ALA A 344 -43.94 0.24 4.89
N GLU A 345 -45.08 -0.38 5.19
CA GLU A 345 -45.63 -0.40 6.53
C GLU A 345 -45.12 -1.64 7.26
N ILE A 346 -44.48 -1.44 8.41
CA ILE A 346 -43.97 -2.51 9.25
C ILE A 346 -44.90 -2.68 10.44
N ARG A 347 -45.33 -3.92 10.66
CA ARG A 347 -46.20 -4.33 11.76
C ARG A 347 -45.46 -5.35 12.62
N PHE A 348 -45.48 -5.15 13.93
CA PHE A 348 -44.86 -6.09 14.87
C PHE A 348 -45.95 -6.84 15.64
N PRO A 349 -46.35 -8.04 15.19
CA PRO A 349 -47.48 -8.77 15.76
C PRO A 349 -47.27 -9.14 17.25
N ASN A 350 -46.03 -9.21 17.71
CA ASN A 350 -45.71 -9.52 19.10
C ASN A 350 -46.13 -8.43 20.10
N PHE A 351 -46.34 -7.19 19.67
CA PHE A 351 -46.79 -6.10 20.53
C PHE A 351 -48.33 -6.09 20.58
N HIS A 352 -48.89 -6.91 21.48
CA HIS A 352 -50.34 -7.03 21.73
C HIS A 352 -50.90 -5.76 22.42
N SER A 353 -51.00 -4.67 21.69
CA SER A 353 -51.66 -3.45 22.14
C SER A 353 -52.91 -3.22 21.28
N ARG A 354 -53.98 -2.71 21.90
CA ARG A 354 -55.31 -2.50 21.25
C ARG A 354 -55.26 -1.57 20.02
N THR A 355 -54.10 -0.98 19.73
CA THR A 355 -53.75 -0.18 18.56
C THR A 355 -52.29 -0.50 18.20
N THR A 356 -52.04 -1.45 17.30
CA THR A 356 -50.69 -1.75 16.81
C THR A 356 -50.18 -0.53 16.03
N PRO A 357 -49.14 0.19 16.49
CA PRO A 357 -48.61 1.31 15.74
C PRO A 357 -47.97 0.79 14.46
N THR A 358 -48.39 1.32 13.31
CA THR A 358 -47.76 1.06 12.01
C THR A 358 -46.51 1.91 11.91
N ILE A 359 -45.36 1.26 11.72
CA ILE A 359 -44.08 1.96 11.56
C ILE A 359 -43.79 2.09 10.06
N MET A 360 -43.52 3.30 9.61
CA MET A 360 -43.18 3.56 8.22
C MET A 360 -41.69 3.30 7.99
N GLY A 361 -41.38 2.51 6.98
CA GLY A 361 -40.01 2.24 6.52
C GLY A 361 -39.88 2.45 5.01
N GLN A 362 -38.66 2.37 4.50
CA GLN A 362 -38.40 2.43 3.06
C GLN A 362 -37.55 1.25 2.62
N ILE A 363 -37.85 0.69 1.45
CA ILE A 363 -37.04 -0.38 0.84
C ILE A 363 -35.67 0.20 0.50
N ARG A 364 -34.65 -0.19 1.25
CA ARG A 364 -33.27 0.25 1.01
C ARG A 364 -32.59 -0.61 -0.05
N ASN A 365 -32.86 -1.91 -0.01
CA ASN A 365 -32.26 -2.87 -0.93
C ASN A 365 -33.25 -4.01 -1.23
N LEU A 366 -33.29 -4.45 -2.47
CA LEU A 366 -34.05 -5.61 -2.92
C LEU A 366 -33.07 -6.57 -3.58
N SER A 367 -32.99 -7.80 -3.07
CA SER A 367 -32.13 -8.83 -3.64
C SER A 367 -32.47 -9.04 -5.11
N ARG A 368 -31.43 -9.12 -5.94
CA ARG A 368 -31.57 -9.43 -7.38
C ARG A 368 -31.64 -10.92 -7.64
N ASP A 369 -31.24 -11.72 -6.64
CA ASP A 369 -31.24 -13.17 -6.71
C ASP A 369 -32.28 -13.76 -5.76
N ARG A 370 -32.88 -14.87 -6.21
CA ARG A 370 -33.85 -15.67 -5.48
C ARG A 370 -33.13 -16.51 -4.42
N LEU A 371 -33.48 -16.30 -3.17
CA LEU A 371 -33.00 -17.07 -2.02
C LEU A 371 -33.98 -18.19 -1.72
N VAL A 372 -33.53 -19.21 -1.00
CA VAL A 372 -34.36 -20.34 -0.57
C VAL A 372 -34.29 -20.40 0.95
N ASP A 373 -35.44 -20.45 1.60
CA ASP A 373 -35.50 -20.59 3.05
C ASP A 373 -35.07 -22.01 3.44
N GLU A 374 -34.10 -22.12 4.35
CA GLU A 374 -33.58 -23.41 4.82
C GLU A 374 -34.66 -24.25 5.53
N ALA A 375 -35.64 -23.60 6.18
CA ALA A 375 -36.70 -24.27 6.91
C ALA A 375 -37.89 -24.67 6.01
N SER A 376 -38.44 -23.72 5.25
CA SER A 376 -39.64 -23.96 4.44
C SER A 376 -39.35 -24.48 3.02
N ARG A 377 -38.09 -24.41 2.57
CA ARG A 377 -37.66 -24.66 1.16
C ARG A 377 -38.41 -23.84 0.12
N GLN A 378 -39.12 -22.79 0.53
CA GLN A 378 -39.81 -21.90 -0.38
C GLN A 378 -38.83 -20.85 -0.90
N PRO A 379 -38.87 -20.54 -2.21
CA PRO A 379 -38.06 -19.48 -2.74
C PRO A 379 -38.67 -18.11 -2.45
N TYR A 380 -37.82 -17.14 -2.12
CA TYR A 380 -38.22 -15.76 -1.84
C TYR A 380 -37.15 -14.78 -2.33
N PHE A 381 -37.53 -13.51 -2.45
CA PHE A 381 -36.59 -12.40 -2.62
C PHE A 381 -36.47 -11.64 -1.31
N LEU A 382 -35.24 -11.31 -0.92
CA LEU A 382 -34.98 -10.55 0.31
C LEU A 382 -35.14 -9.06 0.04
N ALA A 383 -36.11 -8.43 0.69
CA ALA A 383 -36.26 -6.98 0.72
C ALA A 383 -35.78 -6.45 2.09
N GLN A 384 -34.76 -5.61 2.10
CA GLN A 384 -34.28 -4.93 3.29
C GLN A 384 -34.98 -3.58 3.41
N VAL A 385 -35.77 -3.42 4.47
CA VAL A 385 -36.51 -2.21 4.77
C VAL A 385 -35.81 -1.48 5.91
N ALA A 386 -35.36 -0.26 5.64
CA ALA A 386 -34.81 0.61 6.66
C ALA A 386 -35.95 1.27 7.43
N VAL A 387 -35.86 1.23 8.76
CA VAL A 387 -36.83 1.85 9.66
C VAL A 387 -36.32 3.25 10.03
N SER A 388 -37.16 4.28 9.86
CA SER A 388 -36.79 5.62 10.29
C SER A 388 -36.87 5.72 11.81
N ASP A 389 -35.75 6.07 12.44
CA ASP A 389 -35.57 6.08 13.90
C ASP A 389 -36.52 7.06 14.63
N THR A 390 -37.14 8.00 13.90
CA THR A 390 -38.13 8.97 14.35
C THR A 390 -39.55 8.43 14.52
N ASP A 391 -39.89 7.32 13.84
CA ASP A 391 -41.26 6.78 13.81
C ASP A 391 -41.47 5.62 14.80
N ILE A 392 -40.44 5.26 15.55
CA ILE A 392 -40.50 4.21 16.57
C ILE A 392 -40.78 4.84 17.94
N PRO A 393 -41.89 4.49 18.62
CA PRO A 393 -42.11 4.90 20.00
C PRO A 393 -40.95 4.44 20.91
N GLU A 394 -40.44 5.32 21.78
CA GLU A 394 -39.30 5.01 22.66
C GLU A 394 -39.51 3.72 23.50
N GLU A 395 -40.75 3.41 23.88
CA GLU A 395 -41.11 2.16 24.58
C GLU A 395 -40.90 0.89 23.74
N MET A 396 -41.04 0.98 22.41
CA MET A 396 -40.78 -0.13 21.49
C MET A 396 -39.30 -0.24 21.14
N LYS A 397 -38.59 0.89 21.01
CA LYS A 397 -37.16 0.92 20.65
C LYS A 397 -36.30 0.09 21.61
N ALA A 398 -36.57 0.17 22.91
CA ALA A 398 -35.87 -0.62 23.94
C ALA A 398 -36.18 -2.13 23.92
N ARG A 399 -37.25 -2.56 23.25
CA ARG A 399 -37.73 -3.95 23.21
C ARG A 399 -37.46 -4.67 21.90
N LEU A 400 -37.14 -3.95 20.83
CA LEU A 400 -36.76 -4.52 19.54
C LEU A 400 -35.41 -5.24 19.66
N ARG A 401 -35.34 -6.48 19.17
CA ARG A 401 -34.13 -7.30 19.16
C ARG A 401 -34.02 -8.00 17.81
N ALA A 402 -32.80 -8.24 17.36
CA ALA A 402 -32.55 -9.07 16.18
C ALA A 402 -33.19 -10.46 16.35
N GLY A 403 -33.80 -10.98 15.29
CA GLY A 403 -34.56 -12.22 15.26
C GLY A 403 -36.04 -12.10 15.62
N MET A 404 -36.55 -10.90 15.93
CA MET A 404 -37.97 -10.70 16.19
C MET A 404 -38.79 -10.80 14.88
N PRO A 405 -39.93 -11.55 14.86
CA PRO A 405 -40.79 -11.60 13.69
C PRO A 405 -41.52 -10.26 13.49
N ALA A 406 -41.59 -9.83 12.25
CA ALA A 406 -42.31 -8.66 11.77
C ALA A 406 -43.10 -9.04 10.52
N GLU A 407 -44.09 -8.22 10.18
CA GLU A 407 -44.84 -8.33 8.94
C GLU A 407 -44.71 -7.00 8.21
N VAL A 408 -44.34 -7.07 6.93
CA VAL A 408 -44.17 -5.86 6.12
C VAL A 408 -45.21 -5.85 5.03
N VAL A 409 -45.97 -4.75 4.96
CA VAL A 409 -47.00 -4.50 3.97
C VAL A 409 -46.46 -3.45 3.02
N PHE A 410 -46.21 -3.85 1.78
CA PHE A 410 -45.77 -2.96 0.72
C PHE A 410 -47.00 -2.48 -0.09
N PRO A 411 -47.37 -1.20 -0.05
CA PRO A 411 -48.43 -0.66 -0.90
C PRO A 411 -48.02 -0.76 -2.36
N SER A 412 -48.70 -1.59 -3.13
CA SER A 412 -48.36 -2.01 -4.48
C SER A 412 -49.38 -1.47 -5.49
N GLY A 413 -49.42 -0.14 -5.63
CA GLY A 413 -50.26 0.55 -6.61
C GLY A 413 -51.78 0.44 -6.39
N GLU A 414 -52.52 1.26 -7.13
CA GLU A 414 -53.98 1.32 -7.10
C GLU A 414 -54.54 0.54 -8.31
N ARG A 415 -55.46 -0.41 -8.09
CA ARG A 415 -56.15 -1.14 -9.17
C ARG A 415 -57.63 -0.80 -9.16
N THR A 416 -58.27 -0.74 -10.34
CA THR A 416 -59.73 -0.57 -10.37
C THR A 416 -60.44 -1.89 -10.12
N ALA A 417 -61.67 -1.87 -9.58
CA ALA A 417 -62.44 -3.10 -9.35
C ALA A 417 -62.69 -3.87 -10.66
N LEU A 418 -62.86 -3.13 -11.75
CA LEU A 418 -62.97 -3.66 -13.11
C LEU A 418 -61.69 -4.40 -13.52
N GLU A 419 -60.51 -3.82 -13.26
CA GLU A 419 -59.22 -4.42 -13.59
C GLU A 419 -58.96 -5.70 -12.78
N TYR A 420 -59.31 -5.72 -11.49
CA TYR A 420 -59.20 -6.92 -10.66
C TYR A 420 -60.05 -8.09 -11.19
N MET A 421 -61.27 -7.84 -11.67
CA MET A 421 -62.16 -8.87 -12.23
C MET A 421 -61.70 -9.37 -13.61
N ILE A 422 -61.15 -8.48 -14.45
CA ILE A 422 -60.82 -8.80 -15.85
C ILE A 422 -59.38 -9.31 -16.02
N HIS A 423 -58.45 -8.97 -15.11
CA HIS A 423 -57.04 -9.37 -15.19
C HIS A 423 -56.81 -10.90 -15.30
N PRO A 424 -57.46 -11.78 -14.51
CA PRO A 424 -57.27 -13.22 -14.62
C PRO A 424 -57.74 -13.77 -15.98
N LEU A 425 -58.81 -13.17 -16.52
CA LEU A 425 -59.35 -13.49 -17.83
C LEU A 425 -58.38 -13.09 -18.94
N LYS A 426 -57.81 -11.88 -18.87
CA LYS A 426 -56.78 -11.41 -19.82
C LYS A 426 -55.52 -12.27 -19.76
N GLU A 427 -55.04 -12.64 -18.58
CA GLU A 427 -53.87 -13.52 -18.44
C GLU A 427 -54.13 -14.94 -18.93
N ALA A 428 -55.31 -15.49 -18.67
CA ALA A 428 -55.71 -16.81 -19.19
C ALA A 428 -55.80 -16.79 -20.72
N PHE A 429 -56.36 -15.74 -21.32
CA PHE A 429 -56.35 -15.56 -22.78
C PHE A 429 -54.94 -15.36 -23.33
N ALA A 430 -54.08 -14.57 -22.67
CA ALA A 430 -52.70 -14.34 -23.09
C ALA A 430 -51.81 -15.60 -22.98
N LYS A 431 -52.03 -16.45 -21.97
CA LYS A 431 -51.39 -17.78 -21.84
C LYS A 431 -51.95 -18.78 -22.84
N GLY A 432 -53.26 -18.77 -23.09
CA GLY A 432 -53.91 -19.66 -24.07
C GLY A 432 -53.52 -19.38 -25.52
N PHE A 433 -53.16 -18.14 -25.86
CA PHE A 433 -52.67 -17.75 -27.20
C PHE A 433 -51.14 -17.75 -27.33
N ARG A 434 -50.40 -18.17 -26.31
CA ARG A 434 -48.95 -18.41 -26.35
C ARG A 434 -48.68 -19.85 -25.96
N GLU A 435 -48.83 -20.73 -26.93
CA GLU A 435 -48.38 -22.11 -26.83
C GLU A 435 -46.85 -22.16 -27.08
N ARG A 436 -46.14 -22.83 -26.17
CA ARG A 436 -44.82 -23.40 -26.40
C ARG A 436 -44.76 -24.75 -25.72
#